data_AF-A0A941VL73-F1
#
_entry.id   AF-A0A941VL73-F1
#
_cell.length_a   1.000
_cell.length_b   1.000
_cell.length_c   1.000
_cell.angle_alpha   90.00
_cell.angle_beta   90.00
_cell.angle_gamma   90.00
#
_symmetry.space_group_name_H-M   'P 1'
#
loop_
_entity.id
_entity.type
_entity.pdbx_description
1 polymer ?
#
loop_
_entity_poly.entity_id
_entity_poly.type
_entity_poly.pdbx_seq_one_letter_code
_entity_poly.pdbx_strand_id
1 'polypeptide(L)'
;MNKATFSALAVMIAAGLAVTVDAQARERSVNERQSNQRERVVAGARSGALTRPETRQLNREARGIERKEQVFRSDGQFSRGERREVQRDLNRHNRNIHQARTDHDRRDWGHSRGVAQSARGWHGGRDWGHDRGFQRHGARSGNIDRLQQRQQAQIRLGVRNGSLTPPEARRLRGEQREIAALERSYRADGVLTRNERRDLRGELQDANRHIYNQAHDDDRRYVR
;
A
#
# COMPACT_ATOMS: atom_id res chain seq x y z
N MET A 1 59.69 -30.15 44.78
CA MET A 1 58.63 -31.00 44.18
C MET A 1 58.16 -30.31 42.90
N ASN A 2 58.23 -31.05 41.77
CA ASN A 2 57.61 -30.85 40.43
C ASN A 2 57.97 -29.55 39.68
N LYS A 3 59.02 -29.55 38.84
CA LYS A 3 59.07 -29.82 37.37
C LYS A 3 58.40 -28.75 36.49
N ALA A 4 59.25 -28.03 35.75
CA ALA A 4 59.17 -27.48 34.38
C ALA A 4 57.79 -27.27 33.71
N THR A 5 57.63 -26.21 32.89
CA THR A 5 57.62 -26.30 31.41
C THR A 5 56.96 -25.09 30.71
N PHE A 6 57.66 -24.60 29.67
CA PHE A 6 57.19 -24.20 28.33
C PHE A 6 56.05 -23.19 28.09
N SER A 7 56.43 -22.18 27.31
CA SER A 7 55.69 -21.47 26.26
C SER A 7 54.56 -22.27 25.59
N ALA A 8 53.41 -21.62 25.31
CA ALA A 8 52.77 -21.57 23.98
C ALA A 8 51.35 -21.00 24.05
N LEU A 9 51.07 -20.10 23.10
CA LEU A 9 49.78 -19.69 22.53
C LEU A 9 48.54 -20.51 22.90
N ALA A 10 47.48 -19.80 23.28
CA ALA A 10 46.10 -20.19 22.97
C ALA A 10 45.45 -19.09 22.12
N VAL A 11 45.52 -19.30 20.80
CA VAL A 11 44.68 -18.65 19.81
C VAL A 11 43.23 -19.05 20.10
N MET A 12 42.36 -18.09 20.42
CA MET A 12 40.91 -18.29 20.35
C MET A 12 40.42 -17.80 18.98
N ILE A 13 40.41 -18.70 18.01
CA ILE A 13 39.61 -18.59 16.78
C ILE A 13 38.22 -19.11 17.11
N ALA A 14 37.18 -18.31 16.85
CA ALA A 14 35.81 -18.67 16.40
C ALA A 14 34.82 -17.58 16.86
N ALA A 15 33.88 -17.06 16.07
CA ALA A 15 33.47 -17.29 14.70
C ALA A 15 32.79 -16.00 14.22
N GLY A 16 32.86 -15.71 12.93
CA GLY A 16 32.43 -14.43 12.36
C GLY A 16 30.97 -14.08 12.65
N LEU A 17 30.75 -12.89 13.22
CA LEU A 17 29.50 -12.16 13.05
C LEU A 17 29.55 -11.46 11.68
N ALA A 18 29.53 -12.24 10.61
CA ALA A 18 28.98 -11.77 9.34
C ALA A 18 27.45 -11.78 9.50
N VAL A 19 26.91 -10.93 10.39
CA VAL A 19 25.49 -10.57 10.32
C VAL A 19 25.36 -9.81 9.01
N THR A 20 24.99 -10.53 7.97
CA THR A 20 24.85 -10.00 6.62
C THR A 20 23.98 -8.75 6.71
N VAL A 21 24.49 -7.60 6.28
CA VAL A 21 23.78 -6.31 6.15
C VAL A 21 22.40 -6.50 5.49
N ASP A 22 22.31 -7.53 4.66
CA ASP A 22 21.18 -8.01 3.90
C ASP A 22 20.03 -8.64 4.73
N ALA A 23 20.28 -9.10 5.97
CA ALA A 23 19.24 -9.59 6.88
C ALA A 23 18.55 -8.43 7.62
N GLN A 24 19.34 -7.46 8.09
CA GLN A 24 18.84 -6.26 8.78
C GLN A 24 18.04 -5.34 7.85
N ALA A 25 18.46 -5.20 6.58
CA ALA A 25 17.69 -4.46 5.57
C ALA A 25 16.30 -5.06 5.30
N ARG A 26 16.19 -6.40 5.33
CA ARG A 26 14.94 -7.14 5.11
C ARG A 26 14.01 -7.16 6.33
N GLU A 27 14.55 -7.11 7.54
CA GLU A 27 13.71 -6.89 8.73
C GLU A 27 13.14 -5.47 8.77
N ARG A 28 13.94 -4.47 8.37
CA ARG A 28 13.46 -3.09 8.24
C ARG A 28 12.31 -2.97 7.23
N SER A 29 12.33 -3.74 6.13
CA SER A 29 11.25 -3.70 5.13
C SER A 29 9.93 -4.32 5.60
N VAL A 30 9.98 -5.41 6.40
CA VAL A 30 8.79 -6.00 7.04
C VAL A 30 8.13 -5.01 8.00
N ASN A 31 8.94 -4.37 8.85
CA ASN A 31 8.46 -3.38 9.81
C ASN A 31 7.88 -2.14 9.12
N GLU A 32 8.53 -1.64 8.06
CA GLU A 32 8.03 -0.51 7.26
C GLU A 32 6.69 -0.86 6.61
N ARG A 33 6.55 -2.07 6.07
CA ARG A 33 5.30 -2.54 5.47
C ARG A 33 4.16 -2.63 6.49
N GLN A 34 4.41 -3.16 7.68
CA GLN A 34 3.42 -3.18 8.75
C GLN A 34 3.01 -1.76 9.17
N SER A 35 3.96 -0.84 9.29
CA SER A 35 3.68 0.56 9.61
C SER A 35 2.78 1.20 8.56
N ASN A 36 3.12 1.04 7.28
CA ASN A 36 2.31 1.56 6.17
C ASN A 36 0.88 0.98 6.18
N GLN A 37 0.74 -0.33 6.44
CA GLN A 37 -0.56 -0.98 6.51
C GLN A 37 -1.41 -0.46 7.69
N ARG A 38 -0.81 -0.29 8.87
CA ARG A 38 -1.48 0.31 10.04
C ARG A 38 -1.92 1.73 9.76
N GLU A 39 -1.07 2.55 9.13
CA GLU A 39 -1.42 3.93 8.76
C GLU A 39 -2.63 3.97 7.83
N ARG A 40 -2.68 3.10 6.82
CA ARG A 40 -3.82 3.00 5.89
C ARG A 40 -5.11 2.57 6.58
N VAL A 41 -5.05 1.65 7.54
CA VAL A 41 -6.22 1.27 8.36
C VAL A 41 -6.69 2.45 9.21
N VAL A 42 -5.77 3.18 9.84
CA VAL A 42 -6.11 4.36 10.66
C VAL A 42 -6.68 5.49 9.80
N ALA A 43 -6.09 5.76 8.65
CA ALA A 43 -6.55 6.76 7.70
C ALA A 43 -7.96 6.42 7.19
N GLY A 44 -8.18 5.15 6.81
CA GLY A 44 -9.50 4.67 6.38
C GLY A 44 -10.55 4.76 7.48
N ALA A 45 -10.21 4.44 8.73
CA ALA A 45 -11.12 4.58 9.86
C ALA A 45 -11.46 6.06 10.16
N ARG A 46 -10.47 6.96 10.05
CA ARG A 46 -10.65 8.40 10.26
C ARG A 46 -11.47 9.06 9.15
N SER A 47 -11.29 8.62 7.91
CA SER A 47 -12.01 9.17 6.76
C SER A 47 -13.43 8.61 6.62
N GLY A 48 -13.76 7.53 7.33
CA GLY A 48 -15.01 6.79 7.18
C GLY A 48 -14.94 5.69 6.11
N ALA A 49 -13.86 5.64 5.31
CA ALA A 49 -13.65 4.62 4.27
C ALA A 49 -13.52 3.18 4.82
N LEU A 50 -13.35 3.02 6.12
CA LEU A 50 -13.44 1.74 6.81
C LEU A 50 -14.48 1.83 7.92
N THR A 51 -15.40 0.87 7.94
CA THR A 51 -16.36 0.74 9.04
C THR A 51 -15.67 0.25 10.31
N ARG A 52 -16.32 0.44 11.46
CA ARG A 52 -15.79 -0.04 12.76
C ARG A 52 -15.57 -1.56 12.80
N PRO A 53 -16.48 -2.42 12.28
CA PRO A 53 -16.24 -3.86 12.19
C PRO A 53 -15.05 -4.22 11.29
N GLU A 54 -14.91 -3.58 10.13
CA GLU A 54 -13.79 -3.82 9.20
C GLU A 54 -12.46 -3.40 9.81
N THR A 55 -12.42 -2.23 10.43
CA THR A 55 -11.24 -1.74 11.16
C THR A 55 -10.82 -2.73 12.25
N ARG A 56 -11.78 -3.28 13.01
CA ARG A 56 -11.50 -4.31 14.02
C ARG A 56 -10.95 -5.59 13.40
N GLN A 57 -11.52 -6.05 12.29
CA GLN A 57 -11.06 -7.23 11.58
C GLN A 57 -9.63 -7.06 11.07
N LEU A 58 -9.34 -5.95 10.39
CA LEU A 58 -8.02 -5.63 9.87
C LEU A 58 -6.98 -5.54 11.00
N ASN A 59 -7.32 -4.91 12.13
CA ASN A 59 -6.43 -4.85 13.28
C ASN A 59 -6.18 -6.23 13.92
N ARG A 60 -7.15 -7.16 13.89
CA ARG A 60 -6.94 -8.55 14.35
C ARG A 60 -5.97 -9.29 13.44
N GLU A 61 -6.11 -9.12 12.13
CA GLU A 61 -5.19 -9.71 11.15
C GLU A 61 -3.76 -9.20 11.34
N ALA A 62 -3.58 -7.87 11.45
CA ALA A 62 -2.28 -7.26 11.70
C ALA A 62 -1.60 -7.83 12.95
N ARG A 63 -2.34 -7.92 14.07
CA ARG A 63 -1.84 -8.54 15.32
C ARG A 63 -1.49 -10.01 15.15
N GLY A 64 -2.21 -10.75 14.30
CA GLY A 64 -1.91 -12.13 13.99
C GLY A 64 -0.57 -12.28 13.28
N ILE A 65 -0.29 -11.39 12.33
CA ILE A 65 0.98 -11.33 11.60
C ILE A 65 2.12 -10.97 12.54
N GLU A 66 1.93 -9.96 13.40
CA GLU A 66 2.92 -9.53 14.39
C GLU A 66 3.28 -10.66 15.36
N ARG A 67 2.29 -11.38 15.89
CA ARG A 67 2.55 -12.54 16.76
C ARG A 67 3.30 -13.65 16.03
N LYS A 68 2.93 -13.94 14.79
CA LYS A 68 3.61 -14.94 13.97
C LYS A 68 5.08 -14.56 13.76
N GLU A 69 5.35 -13.30 13.42
CA GLU A 69 6.71 -12.77 13.27
C GLU A 69 7.51 -12.86 14.58
N GLN A 70 6.91 -12.54 15.73
CA GLN A 70 7.55 -12.68 17.03
C GLN A 70 7.95 -14.13 17.32
N VAL A 71 7.07 -15.09 16.99
CA VAL A 71 7.37 -16.52 17.12
C VAL A 71 8.52 -16.93 16.20
N PHE A 72 8.51 -16.51 14.93
CA PHE A 72 9.60 -16.80 13.98
C PHE A 72 10.93 -16.08 14.30
N ARG A 73 10.90 -15.10 15.21
CA ARG A 73 12.12 -14.45 15.73
C ARG A 73 12.61 -15.08 17.03
N SER A 74 11.82 -15.94 17.66
CA SER A 74 12.09 -16.44 19.02
C SER A 74 13.30 -17.37 19.10
N ASP A 75 13.62 -18.08 18.02
CA ASP A 75 14.79 -18.95 17.88
C ASP A 75 16.05 -18.20 17.40
N GLY A 76 15.95 -16.87 17.22
CA GLY A 76 17.04 -16.01 16.77
C GLY A 76 17.34 -16.11 15.27
N GLN A 77 16.61 -16.92 14.50
CA GLN A 77 16.85 -17.08 13.07
C GLN A 77 15.55 -17.02 12.27
N PHE A 78 15.30 -15.87 11.65
CA PHE A 78 14.24 -15.79 10.68
C PHE A 78 14.67 -16.56 9.41
N SER A 79 14.08 -17.72 9.12
CA SER A 79 14.43 -18.53 7.95
C SER A 79 13.86 -17.91 6.66
N ARG A 80 14.36 -18.38 5.50
CA ARG A 80 13.80 -17.96 4.19
C ARG A 80 12.33 -18.38 4.03
N GLY A 81 11.95 -19.54 4.59
CA GLY A 81 10.59 -20.08 4.51
C GLY A 81 9.60 -19.24 5.31
N GLU A 82 9.94 -18.94 6.56
CA GLU A 82 9.14 -18.13 7.48
C GLU A 82 8.98 -16.69 6.97
N ARG A 83 10.05 -16.08 6.44
CA ARG A 83 9.97 -14.79 5.76
C ARG A 83 8.98 -14.81 4.61
N ARG A 84 9.01 -15.86 3.79
CA ARG A 84 8.07 -16.01 2.66
C ARG A 84 6.64 -16.16 3.14
N GLU A 85 6.43 -16.76 4.31
CA GLU A 85 5.11 -16.87 4.93
C GLU A 85 4.62 -15.51 5.44
N VAL A 86 5.42 -14.79 6.23
CA VAL A 86 5.07 -13.44 6.69
C VAL A 86 4.80 -12.51 5.51
N GLN A 87 5.60 -12.57 4.46
CA GLN A 87 5.37 -11.80 3.25
C GLN A 87 4.04 -12.17 2.56
N ARG A 88 3.66 -13.46 2.55
CA ARG A 88 2.35 -13.90 2.02
C ARG A 88 1.20 -13.34 2.86
N ASP A 89 1.35 -13.31 4.17
CA ASP A 89 0.34 -12.78 5.08
C ASP A 89 0.21 -11.26 4.96
N LEU A 90 1.32 -10.53 4.88
CA LEU A 90 1.32 -9.07 4.63
C LEU A 90 0.69 -8.74 3.27
N ASN A 91 0.94 -9.55 2.24
CA ASN A 91 0.28 -9.42 0.93
C ASN A 91 -1.24 -9.67 1.04
N ARG A 92 -1.66 -10.68 1.82
CA ARG A 92 -3.08 -10.95 2.06
C ARG A 92 -3.74 -9.80 2.81
N HIS A 93 -3.11 -9.33 3.88
CA HIS A 93 -3.61 -8.21 4.66
C HIS A 93 -3.72 -6.94 3.82
N ASN A 94 -2.73 -6.65 2.96
CA ASN A 94 -2.82 -5.54 2.01
C ASN A 94 -4.07 -5.62 1.11
N ARG A 95 -4.36 -6.81 0.57
CA ARG A 95 -5.56 -7.04 -0.24
C ARG A 95 -6.84 -6.84 0.56
N ASN A 96 -6.88 -7.29 1.82
CA ASN A 96 -8.04 -7.09 2.69
C ASN A 96 -8.26 -5.61 3.01
N ILE A 97 -7.20 -4.84 3.29
CA ILE A 97 -7.28 -3.38 3.48
C ILE A 97 -7.86 -2.73 2.23
N HIS A 98 -7.32 -3.08 1.05
CA HIS A 98 -7.81 -2.54 -0.22
C HIS A 98 -9.28 -2.88 -0.44
N GLN A 99 -9.67 -4.15 -0.31
CA GLN A 99 -11.06 -4.58 -0.52
C GLN A 99 -12.02 -3.85 0.42
N ALA A 100 -11.67 -3.74 1.71
CA ALA A 100 -12.52 -3.07 2.69
C ALA A 100 -12.75 -1.58 2.34
N ARG A 101 -11.70 -0.88 1.86
CA ARG A 101 -11.82 0.50 1.38
C ARG A 101 -12.68 0.59 0.12
N THR A 102 -12.38 -0.19 -0.91
CA THR A 102 -13.12 -0.16 -2.19
C THR A 102 -14.60 -0.54 -2.00
N ASP A 103 -14.89 -1.51 -1.14
CA ASP A 103 -16.26 -1.93 -0.86
C ASP A 103 -17.04 -0.86 -0.08
N HIS A 104 -16.37 -0.05 0.74
CA HIS A 104 -17.00 1.13 1.32
C HIS A 104 -17.41 2.12 0.23
N ASP A 105 -16.50 2.45 -0.69
CA ASP A 105 -16.83 3.35 -1.81
C ASP A 105 -18.05 2.81 -2.55
N ARG A 106 -18.05 1.52 -2.95
CA ARG A 106 -19.21 0.90 -3.62
C ARG A 106 -20.52 1.01 -2.82
N ARG A 107 -20.46 0.88 -1.49
CA ARG A 107 -21.64 1.05 -0.62
C ARG A 107 -22.14 2.48 -0.65
N ASP A 108 -21.27 3.47 -0.48
CA ASP A 108 -21.63 4.89 -0.56
C ASP A 108 -22.29 5.26 -1.91
N TRP A 109 -21.74 4.74 -3.02
CA TRP A 109 -22.31 4.89 -4.37
C TRP A 109 -23.65 4.14 -4.57
N GLY A 110 -23.88 3.06 -3.83
CA GLY A 110 -25.11 2.26 -3.90
C GLY A 110 -26.28 2.85 -3.11
N HIS A 111 -26.03 3.59 -2.03
CA HIS A 111 -27.08 4.18 -1.19
C HIS A 111 -27.65 5.48 -1.76
N SER A 112 -26.99 6.06 -2.76
CA SER A 112 -27.48 7.24 -3.51
C SER A 112 -28.40 6.89 -4.70
N ARG A 113 -28.82 5.63 -4.88
CA ARG A 113 -29.74 5.21 -5.96
C ARG A 113 -30.95 4.47 -5.42
N GLY A 114 -31.80 5.21 -4.73
CA GLY A 114 -33.18 4.86 -4.44
C GLY A 114 -34.20 5.74 -5.16
N VAL A 115 -33.81 6.48 -6.22
CA VAL A 115 -34.76 7.28 -7.02
C VAL A 115 -34.38 7.23 -8.50
N ALA A 116 -35.39 6.93 -9.32
CA ALA A 116 -35.47 7.02 -10.78
C ALA A 116 -34.73 5.95 -11.62
N GLN A 117 -35.53 4.96 -12.01
CA GLN A 117 -35.40 4.28 -13.29
C GLN A 117 -35.58 5.30 -14.43
N SER A 118 -34.84 5.09 -15.53
CA SER A 118 -34.90 5.75 -16.86
C SER A 118 -33.79 6.78 -17.20
N ALA A 119 -33.50 6.85 -18.51
CA ALA A 119 -32.49 7.66 -19.24
C ALA A 119 -31.05 7.10 -19.21
N ARG A 120 -30.59 6.35 -20.22
CA ARG A 120 -30.13 6.80 -21.56
C ARG A 120 -29.24 8.05 -21.50
N GLY A 121 -27.97 7.88 -21.89
CA GLY A 121 -27.12 8.98 -22.38
C GLY A 121 -25.88 9.27 -21.54
N TRP A 122 -24.76 8.63 -21.88
CA TRP A 122 -23.43 9.17 -21.55
C TRP A 122 -23.14 10.30 -22.53
N HIS A 123 -23.46 11.54 -22.18
CA HIS A 123 -23.15 12.72 -22.98
C HIS A 123 -22.27 13.70 -22.21
N GLY A 124 -21.02 13.80 -22.68
CA GLY A 124 -20.33 15.06 -22.92
C GLY A 124 -19.94 15.94 -21.74
N GLY A 125 -18.69 15.81 -21.29
CA GLY A 125 -17.97 16.84 -20.55
C GLY A 125 -16.46 16.63 -20.73
N ARG A 126 -15.77 17.62 -21.27
CA ARG A 126 -14.36 17.54 -21.70
C ARG A 126 -13.41 17.65 -20.52
N ASP A 127 -12.25 17.01 -20.67
CA ASP A 127 -10.96 17.39 -20.06
C ASP A 127 -10.45 16.67 -18.80
N TRP A 128 -10.85 15.41 -18.57
CA TRP A 128 -10.06 14.46 -17.78
C TRP A 128 -9.87 13.16 -18.56
N GLY A 129 -8.75 13.07 -19.29
CA GLY A 129 -8.44 12.07 -20.31
C GLY A 129 -8.87 10.62 -19.98
N HIS A 130 -9.95 10.19 -20.63
CA HIS A 130 -10.24 8.77 -20.84
C HIS A 130 -9.34 8.24 -21.96
N ASP A 131 -8.17 7.72 -21.60
CA ASP A 131 -7.43 6.81 -22.47
C ASP A 131 -8.22 5.49 -22.59
N ARG A 132 -9.15 5.44 -23.55
CA ARG A 132 -9.68 4.19 -24.08
C ARG A 132 -8.58 3.51 -24.90
N GLY A 133 -7.69 2.82 -24.19
CA GLY A 133 -6.54 2.14 -24.79
C GLY A 133 -5.92 1.11 -23.86
N PHE A 134 -6.72 0.19 -23.31
CA PHE A 134 -6.19 -0.97 -22.58
C PHE A 134 -6.52 -2.27 -23.30
N GLN A 135 -5.88 -2.48 -24.45
CA GLN A 135 -5.41 -3.79 -24.83
C GLN A 135 -3.91 -3.72 -25.15
N ARG A 136 -3.20 -4.72 -24.63
CA ARG A 136 -1.94 -5.28 -25.14
C ARG A 136 -0.63 -4.85 -24.45
N HIS A 137 -0.14 -5.79 -23.62
CA HIS A 137 1.24 -6.18 -23.33
C HIS A 137 2.37 -5.12 -23.16
N GLY A 138 2.98 -5.11 -21.95
CA GLY A 138 4.44 -5.22 -21.86
C GLY A 138 5.30 -3.96 -21.58
N ALA A 139 5.11 -3.25 -20.46
CA ALA A 139 6.19 -2.45 -19.85
C ALA A 139 5.89 -2.28 -18.35
N ARG A 140 6.63 -2.97 -17.47
CA ARG A 140 6.09 -3.38 -16.15
C ARG A 140 6.77 -2.77 -14.92
N SER A 141 7.51 -1.67 -15.03
CA SER A 141 8.04 -0.94 -13.86
C SER A 141 7.97 0.58 -14.06
N GLY A 142 8.51 1.10 -15.18
CA GLY A 142 8.44 2.53 -15.51
C GLY A 142 7.04 3.11 -15.78
N ASN A 143 5.99 2.29 -15.69
CA ASN A 143 4.61 2.76 -15.74
C ASN A 143 4.05 3.16 -14.37
N ILE A 144 4.60 2.65 -13.25
CA ILE A 144 4.12 2.98 -11.89
C ILE A 144 4.48 4.43 -11.55
N ASP A 145 5.77 4.77 -11.68
CA ASP A 145 6.27 6.12 -11.40
C ASP A 145 5.58 7.18 -12.30
N ARG A 146 5.39 6.87 -13.59
CA ARG A 146 4.68 7.75 -14.54
C ARG A 146 3.19 7.93 -14.17
N LEU A 147 2.51 6.88 -13.74
CA LEU A 147 1.12 6.95 -13.32
C LEU A 147 0.95 7.82 -12.07
N GLN A 148 1.83 7.66 -11.08
CA GLN A 148 1.84 8.52 -9.89
C GLN A 148 2.08 9.99 -10.25
N GLN A 149 3.07 10.27 -11.12
CA GLN A 149 3.34 11.63 -11.58
C GLN A 149 2.14 12.25 -12.31
N ARG A 150 1.48 11.47 -13.17
CA ARG A 150 0.25 11.88 -13.86
C ARG A 150 -0.87 12.19 -12.87
N GLN A 151 -1.12 11.32 -11.91
CA GLN A 151 -2.14 11.52 -10.86
C GLN A 151 -1.84 12.77 -10.03
N GLN A 152 -0.58 13.00 -9.67
CA GLN A 152 -0.15 14.19 -8.96
C GLN A 152 -0.33 15.47 -9.79
N ALA A 153 -0.13 15.40 -11.12
CA ALA A 153 -0.44 16.50 -12.02
C ALA A 153 -1.94 16.76 -12.11
N GLN A 154 -2.76 15.71 -12.16
CA GLN A 154 -4.22 15.83 -12.19
C GLN A 154 -4.76 16.51 -10.92
N ILE A 155 -4.31 16.08 -9.73
CA ILE A 155 -4.71 16.72 -8.47
C ILE A 155 -4.30 18.20 -8.45
N ARG A 156 -3.11 18.55 -8.96
CA ARG A 156 -2.66 19.95 -9.03
C ARG A 156 -3.52 20.78 -9.97
N LEU A 157 -3.84 20.25 -11.15
CA LEU A 157 -4.72 20.92 -12.10
C LEU A 157 -6.13 21.10 -11.53
N GLY A 158 -6.67 20.08 -10.86
CA GLY A 158 -8.01 20.14 -10.26
C GLY A 158 -8.13 21.21 -9.17
N VAL A 159 -7.07 21.40 -8.36
CA VAL A 159 -7.02 22.53 -7.40
C VAL A 159 -6.95 23.87 -8.12
N ARG A 160 -6.16 23.95 -9.21
CA ARG A 160 -5.95 25.20 -9.95
C ARG A 160 -7.20 25.66 -10.69
N ASN A 161 -7.95 24.73 -11.27
CA ASN A 161 -9.16 25.02 -12.06
C ASN A 161 -10.44 24.99 -11.22
N GLY A 162 -10.34 24.71 -9.92
CA GLY A 162 -11.47 24.72 -8.98
C GLY A 162 -12.27 23.41 -8.90
N SER A 163 -12.04 22.45 -9.80
CA SER A 163 -12.75 21.15 -9.80
C SER A 163 -12.42 20.25 -8.61
N LEU A 164 -11.37 20.57 -7.83
CA LEU A 164 -11.08 19.93 -6.55
C LEU A 164 -10.98 20.98 -5.45
N THR A 165 -11.75 20.78 -4.38
CA THR A 165 -11.62 21.63 -3.19
C THR A 165 -10.34 21.31 -2.42
N PRO A 166 -9.84 22.25 -1.59
CA PRO A 166 -8.65 22.00 -0.78
C PRO A 166 -8.73 20.79 0.16
N PRO A 167 -9.87 20.47 0.82
CA PRO A 167 -10.03 19.22 1.57
C PRO A 167 -9.92 17.96 0.71
N GLU A 168 -10.55 17.93 -0.47
CA GLU A 168 -10.55 16.77 -1.37
C GLU A 168 -9.14 16.52 -1.93
N ALA A 169 -8.46 17.58 -2.37
CA ALA A 169 -7.08 17.51 -2.80
C ALA A 169 -6.13 17.03 -1.69
N ARG A 170 -6.37 17.43 -0.43
CA ARG A 170 -5.60 16.93 0.72
C ARG A 170 -5.79 15.43 0.93
N ARG A 171 -7.02 14.93 0.79
CA ARG A 171 -7.33 13.49 0.87
C ARG A 171 -6.61 12.71 -0.23
N LEU A 172 -6.75 13.15 -1.50
CA LEU A 172 -6.11 12.51 -2.65
C LEU A 172 -4.58 12.50 -2.55
N ARG A 173 -3.96 13.59 -2.07
CA ARG A 173 -2.51 13.63 -1.79
C ARG A 173 -2.11 12.73 -0.62
N GLY A 174 -3.00 12.50 0.35
CA GLY A 174 -2.81 11.49 1.38
C GLY A 174 -2.69 10.09 0.77
N GLU A 175 -3.64 9.72 -0.07
CA GLU A 175 -3.64 8.42 -0.76
C GLU A 175 -2.40 8.22 -1.63
N GLN A 176 -1.98 9.24 -2.39
CA GLN A 176 -0.74 9.16 -3.18
C GLN A 176 0.50 8.92 -2.31
N ARG A 177 0.57 9.54 -1.12
CA ARG A 177 1.67 9.30 -0.16
C ARG A 177 1.65 7.88 0.39
N GLU A 178 0.48 7.34 0.69
CA GLU A 178 0.32 5.94 1.13
C GLU A 178 0.81 4.96 0.05
N ILE A 179 0.44 5.19 -1.21
CA ILE A 179 0.86 4.35 -2.34
C ILE A 179 2.37 4.44 -2.54
N ALA A 180 2.94 5.65 -2.46
CA ALA A 180 4.38 5.84 -2.56
C ALA A 180 5.13 5.15 -1.41
N ALA A 181 4.59 5.18 -0.19
CA ALA A 181 5.16 4.47 0.96
C ALA A 181 5.09 2.95 0.77
N LEU A 182 3.96 2.44 0.29
CA LEU A 182 3.80 1.03 -0.06
C LEU A 182 4.81 0.59 -1.13
N GLU A 183 4.99 1.40 -2.17
CA GLU A 183 5.97 1.13 -3.23
C GLU A 183 7.40 1.08 -2.68
N ARG A 184 7.79 2.04 -1.84
CA ARG A 184 9.11 2.02 -1.20
C ARG A 184 9.30 0.74 -0.38
N SER A 185 8.30 0.34 0.39
CA SER A 185 8.37 -0.90 1.18
C SER A 185 8.48 -2.16 0.31
N TYR A 186 7.86 -2.17 -0.86
CA TYR A 186 7.97 -3.29 -1.81
C TYR A 186 9.30 -3.29 -2.59
N ARG A 187 9.95 -2.14 -2.73
CA ARG A 187 11.26 -2.02 -3.38
C ARG A 187 12.42 -2.23 -2.41
N ALA A 188 12.16 -2.28 -1.11
CA ALA A 188 13.18 -2.35 -0.07
C ALA A 188 14.00 -3.66 -0.07
N ASP A 189 13.45 -4.75 -0.60
CA ASP A 189 14.19 -6.02 -0.82
C ASP A 189 14.94 -6.06 -2.18
N GLY A 190 14.89 -4.94 -2.93
CA GLY A 190 15.59 -4.72 -4.19
C GLY A 190 14.83 -5.18 -5.43
N VAL A 191 13.71 -5.93 -5.30
CA VAL A 191 13.01 -6.48 -6.47
C VAL A 191 11.50 -6.47 -6.29
N LEU A 192 10.81 -5.70 -7.14
CA LEU A 192 9.36 -5.69 -7.17
C LEU A 192 8.79 -6.94 -7.85
N THR A 193 8.19 -7.84 -7.07
CA THR A 193 7.63 -9.10 -7.58
C THR A 193 6.40 -8.86 -8.48
N ARG A 194 5.95 -9.91 -9.18
CA ARG A 194 4.73 -9.84 -10.00
C ARG A 194 3.48 -9.52 -9.17
N ASN A 195 3.40 -10.07 -7.95
CA ASN A 195 2.26 -9.85 -7.07
C ASN A 195 2.26 -8.42 -6.52
N GLU A 196 3.40 -7.94 -6.05
CA GLU A 196 3.54 -6.55 -5.55
C GLU A 196 3.24 -5.51 -6.64
N ARG A 197 3.67 -5.76 -7.89
CA ARG A 197 3.27 -4.93 -9.04
C ARG A 197 1.78 -4.91 -9.29
N ARG A 198 1.14 -6.08 -9.23
CA ARG A 198 -0.31 -6.18 -9.43
C ARG A 198 -1.04 -5.43 -8.33
N ASP A 199 -0.57 -5.59 -7.08
CA ASP A 199 -1.17 -4.95 -5.91
C ASP A 199 -1.00 -3.42 -6.02
N LEU A 200 0.20 -2.90 -6.31
CA LEU A 200 0.43 -1.46 -6.56
C LEU A 200 -0.42 -0.93 -7.72
N ARG A 201 -0.57 -1.71 -8.79
CA ARG A 201 -1.41 -1.30 -9.92
C ARG A 201 -2.88 -1.20 -9.51
N GLY A 202 -3.37 -2.09 -8.65
CA GLY A 202 -4.72 -2.00 -8.09
C GLY A 202 -4.92 -0.72 -7.30
N GLU A 203 -4.00 -0.43 -6.37
CA GLU A 203 -4.03 0.81 -5.56
C GLU A 203 -4.02 2.08 -6.43
N LEU A 204 -3.19 2.11 -7.47
CA LEU A 204 -3.14 3.22 -8.42
C LEU A 204 -4.42 3.37 -9.25
N GLN A 205 -5.07 2.26 -9.60
CA GLN A 205 -6.34 2.29 -10.34
C GLN A 205 -7.47 2.83 -9.47
N ASP A 206 -7.51 2.46 -8.20
CA ASP A 206 -8.49 2.99 -7.25
C ASP A 206 -8.24 4.46 -6.94
N ALA A 207 -6.98 4.87 -6.73
CA ALA A 207 -6.64 6.28 -6.60
C ALA A 207 -7.02 7.10 -7.86
N ASN A 208 -6.86 6.53 -9.06
CA ASN A 208 -7.31 7.17 -10.29
C ASN A 208 -8.83 7.38 -10.30
N ARG A 209 -9.59 6.40 -9.81
CA ARG A 209 -11.05 6.48 -9.69
C ARG A 209 -11.45 7.56 -8.67
N HIS A 210 -10.75 7.66 -7.54
CA HIS A 210 -11.02 8.69 -6.54
C HIS A 210 -10.75 10.09 -7.10
N ILE A 211 -9.63 10.29 -7.81
CA ILE A 211 -9.33 11.56 -8.48
C ILE A 211 -10.47 11.93 -9.44
N TYR A 212 -10.91 10.97 -10.27
CA TYR A 212 -12.01 11.18 -11.21
C TYR A 212 -13.31 11.56 -10.50
N ASN A 213 -13.71 10.79 -9.49
CA ASN A 213 -14.95 11.02 -8.76
C ASN A 213 -14.93 12.41 -8.09
N GLN A 214 -13.87 12.73 -7.34
CA GLN A 214 -13.78 14.03 -6.66
C GLN A 214 -13.76 15.20 -7.63
N ALA A 215 -13.17 15.05 -8.82
CA ALA A 215 -13.14 16.08 -9.85
C ALA A 215 -14.50 16.25 -10.58
N HIS A 216 -15.35 15.22 -10.57
CA HIS A 216 -16.66 15.22 -11.23
C HIS A 216 -17.85 15.37 -10.27
N ASP A 217 -17.67 15.17 -8.97
CA ASP A 217 -18.71 15.39 -7.96
C ASP A 217 -19.18 16.87 -7.90
N ASP A 218 -18.41 17.79 -8.50
CA ASP A 218 -18.79 19.19 -8.73
C ASP A 218 -20.03 19.35 -9.63
N ASP A 219 -20.36 18.39 -10.50
CA ASP A 219 -21.61 18.41 -11.29
C ASP A 219 -22.87 18.33 -10.39
N ARG A 220 -22.71 17.91 -9.12
CA ARG A 220 -23.79 17.91 -8.12
C ARG A 220 -23.77 19.11 -7.16
N ARG A 221 -22.72 19.95 -7.18
CA ARG A 221 -22.59 21.10 -6.25
C ARG A 221 -23.32 22.35 -6.71
N TYR A 222 -23.71 22.44 -7.98
CA TYR A 222 -24.54 23.53 -8.50
C TYR A 222 -26.01 23.11 -8.65
N VAL A 223 -26.65 22.78 -7.53
CA VAL A 223 -28.11 22.91 -7.41
C VAL A 223 -28.37 23.75 -6.16
N ARG A 224 -28.44 25.07 -6.34
CA ARG A 224 -28.97 25.98 -5.33
C ARG A 224 -29.83 27.03 -6.00
#